data_AF-A0AAF0QS07-F1
#
_entry.id   AF-A0AAF0QS07-F1
#
_cell.length_a   1.000
_cell.length_b   1.000
_cell.length_c   1.000
_cell.angle_alpha   90.00
_cell.angle_beta   90.00
_cell.angle_gamma   90.00
#
_symmetry.space_group_name_H-M   'P 1'
#
loop_
_entity.id
_entity.type
_entity.pdbx_description
1 polymer ?
#
loop_
_entity_poly.entity_id
_entity_poly.type
_entity_poly.pdbx_seq_one_letter_code
_entity_poly.pdbx_strand_id
1 'polypeptide(L)'
;MPEHTSHLLSCWIRKGGNKTQKRWWKLIPSCIWWSVWTERNGRCFKDKSSSIHKVQWNCLVSLLFWCKQLCIDDEDQIIELIGSL
;
A
#
# COMPACT_ATOMS: atom_id res chain seq x y z
N MET A 1 13.36 -15.35 -3.36
CA MET A 1 12.38 -14.37 -3.87
C MET A 1 11.09 -15.15 -4.13
N PRO A 2 9.92 -14.75 -3.61
CA PRO A 2 8.69 -15.55 -3.79
C PRO A 2 8.33 -15.68 -5.28
N GLU A 3 7.98 -16.88 -5.73
CA GLU A 3 7.64 -17.18 -7.13
C GLU A 3 6.38 -16.47 -7.61
N HIS A 4 5.44 -16.21 -6.69
CA HIS A 4 4.18 -15.57 -6.98
C HIS A 4 3.94 -14.37 -6.07
N THR A 5 3.33 -13.33 -6.63
CA THR A 5 2.92 -12.14 -5.88
C THR A 5 2.05 -12.52 -4.69
N SER A 6 1.12 -13.46 -4.85
CA SER A 6 0.28 -13.98 -3.77
C SER A 6 1.08 -14.48 -2.57
N HIS A 7 2.23 -15.10 -2.81
CA HIS A 7 3.11 -15.62 -1.77
C HIS A 7 3.87 -14.50 -1.05
N LEU A 8 4.28 -13.45 -1.78
CA LEU A 8 4.81 -12.23 -1.18
C LEU A 8 3.77 -11.55 -0.29
N LEU A 9 2.51 -11.44 -0.76
CA LEU A 9 1.41 -10.84 -0.02
C LEU A 9 1.07 -11.67 1.23
N SER A 10 1.14 -13.00 1.17
CA SER A 10 0.83 -13.88 2.31
C SER A 10 1.82 -13.79 3.46
N CYS A 11 3.06 -13.38 3.19
CA CYS A 11 4.06 -13.14 4.24
C CYS A 11 3.81 -11.85 5.04
N TRP A 12 2.92 -10.96 4.53
CA TRP A 12 2.62 -9.68 5.15
C TRP A 12 1.56 -9.82 6.24
N ILE A 13 1.97 -10.38 7.38
CA ILE A 13 1.09 -10.64 8.54
C ILE A 13 1.52 -9.78 9.72
N ARG A 14 0.67 -8.85 10.16
CA ARG A 14 0.86 -8.15 11.46
C ARG A 14 0.41 -9.05 12.61
N LYS A 15 1.26 -9.24 13.62
CA LYS A 15 0.86 -9.80 14.92
C LYS A 15 0.18 -8.70 15.75
N GLY A 16 -1.03 -8.96 16.23
CA GLY A 16 -1.80 -8.01 17.07
C GLY A 16 -2.58 -6.94 16.30
N GLY A 17 -3.14 -5.97 17.02
CA GLY A 17 -3.97 -4.89 16.47
C GLY A 17 -5.47 -5.21 16.39
N ASN A 18 -6.28 -4.16 16.35
CA ASN A 18 -7.73 -4.26 16.23
C ASN A 18 -8.16 -4.73 14.81
N LYS A 19 -9.43 -5.08 14.61
CA LYS A 19 -9.94 -5.61 13.33
C LYS A 19 -9.67 -4.65 12.16
N THR A 20 -9.79 -3.34 12.40
CA THR A 20 -9.59 -2.27 11.42
C THR A 20 -8.13 -2.17 10.99
N GLN A 21 -7.20 -2.11 11.96
CA GLN A 21 -5.77 -2.12 11.71
C GLN A 21 -5.36 -3.36 10.92
N LYS A 22 -5.85 -4.55 11.29
CA LYS A 22 -5.57 -5.78 10.52
C LYS A 22 -6.05 -5.70 9.07
N ARG A 23 -7.15 -5.00 8.79
CA ARG A 23 -7.67 -4.78 7.43
C ARG A 23 -6.73 -3.86 6.64
N TRP A 24 -6.25 -2.79 7.26
CA TRP A 24 -5.28 -1.88 6.64
C TRP A 24 -3.94 -2.52 6.36
N TRP A 25 -3.46 -3.35 7.28
CA TRP A 25 -2.20 -4.08 7.10
C TRP A 25 -2.21 -4.98 5.86
N LYS A 26 -3.36 -5.53 5.51
CA LYS A 26 -3.53 -6.33 4.28
C LYS A 26 -3.52 -5.48 3.00
N LEU A 27 -3.73 -4.17 3.08
CA LEU A 27 -3.75 -3.26 1.92
C LEU A 27 -2.36 -2.79 1.50
N ILE A 28 -1.45 -2.63 2.48
CA ILE A 28 -0.09 -2.15 2.25
C ILE A 28 0.60 -2.89 1.10
N PRO A 29 0.67 -4.24 1.08
CA PRO A 29 1.45 -4.93 0.06
C PRO A 29 0.76 -4.86 -1.32
N SER A 30 -0.57 -4.75 -1.39
CA SER A 30 -1.31 -4.46 -2.63
C SER A 30 -0.99 -3.06 -3.17
N CYS A 31 -0.89 -2.05 -2.31
CA CYS A 31 -0.56 -0.67 -2.69
C CYS A 31 0.89 -0.54 -3.19
N ILE A 32 1.82 -1.25 -2.54
CA ILE A 32 3.22 -1.35 -2.98
C ILE A 32 3.27 -1.99 -4.37
N TRP A 33 2.62 -3.15 -4.53
CA TRP A 33 2.57 -3.85 -5.80
C TRP A 33 2.01 -2.97 -6.92
N TRP A 34 0.88 -2.30 -6.67
CA TRP A 34 0.24 -1.42 -7.64
C TRP A 34 1.15 -0.25 -8.06
N SER A 35 1.82 0.39 -7.09
CA SER A 35 2.72 1.51 -7.35
C SER A 35 3.94 1.09 -8.19
N VAL A 36 4.55 -0.06 -7.85
CA VAL A 36 5.69 -0.61 -8.60
C VAL A 36 5.26 -1.03 -10.01
N TRP A 37 4.13 -1.70 -10.14
CA TRP A 37 3.58 -2.11 -11.43
C TRP A 37 3.29 -0.90 -12.33
N THR A 38 2.69 0.15 -11.77
CA THR A 38 2.37 1.40 -12.50
C THR A 38 3.64 2.10 -12.98
N GLU A 39 4.66 2.21 -12.12
CA GLU A 39 5.94 2.82 -12.51
C GLU A 39 6.66 1.98 -13.57
N ARG A 40 6.70 0.65 -13.42
CA ARG A 40 7.30 -0.25 -14.43
C ARG A 40 6.63 -0.10 -15.79
N ASN A 41 5.30 -0.08 -15.82
CA ASN A 41 4.56 0.10 -17.07
C ASN A 41 4.71 1.51 -17.64
N GLY A 42 4.83 2.53 -16.78
CA GLY A 42 5.15 3.90 -17.21
C GLY A 42 6.47 3.97 -17.95
N ARG A 43 7.50 3.30 -17.42
CA ARG A 43 8.84 3.23 -18.05
C ARG A 43 8.80 2.42 -19.35
N CYS A 44 8.22 1.23 -19.33
CA CYS A 44 8.26 0.32 -20.48
C CYS A 44 7.38 0.78 -21.66
N PHE A 45 6.21 1.36 -21.40
CA PHE A 45 5.20 1.63 -22.44
C PHE A 45 4.95 3.12 -22.70
N LYS A 46 5.42 4.01 -21.82
CA LYS A 46 5.13 5.45 -21.92
C LYS A 46 6.39 6.33 -21.86
N ASP A 47 7.58 5.72 -21.74
CA ASP A 47 8.86 6.39 -21.55
C ASP A 47 8.83 7.46 -20.43
N LYS A 48 8.07 7.16 -19.36
CA LYS A 48 7.93 8.03 -18.19
C LYS A 48 8.60 7.39 -16.99
N SER A 49 9.55 8.10 -16.41
CA SER A 49 10.18 7.72 -15.15
C SER A 49 9.88 8.73 -14.04
N SER A 50 9.40 8.24 -12.91
CA SER A 50 9.24 9.04 -11.70
C SER A 50 10.46 8.90 -10.78
N SER A 51 10.70 9.92 -9.96
CA SER A 51 11.65 9.81 -8.85
C SER A 51 11.16 8.78 -7.81
N ILE A 52 12.08 8.21 -7.04
CA ILE A 52 11.73 7.27 -5.96
C ILE A 52 10.73 7.88 -4.96
N HIS A 53 10.92 9.15 -4.60
CA HIS A 53 10.02 9.88 -3.71
C HIS A 53 8.61 9.98 -4.28
N LYS A 54 8.46 10.18 -5.59
CA LYS A 54 7.14 10.23 -6.23
C LYS A 54 6.46 8.87 -6.25
N VAL A 55 7.21 7.79 -6.46
CA VAL A 55 6.66 6.41 -6.39
C VAL A 55 6.21 6.08 -4.97
N GLN A 56 7.02 6.43 -3.96
CA GLN A 56 6.66 6.28 -2.55
C GLN A 56 5.40 7.08 -2.19
N TRP A 57 5.33 8.34 -2.63
CA TRP A 57 4.17 9.19 -2.43
C TRP A 57 2.90 8.60 -3.05
N ASN A 58 2.97 8.13 -4.30
CA ASN A 58 1.85 7.48 -4.97
C ASN A 58 1.36 6.22 -4.22
N CYS A 59 2.29 5.48 -3.60
CA CYS A 59 1.96 4.33 -2.76
C CYS A 59 1.21 4.73 -1.50
N LEU A 60 1.66 5.79 -0.82
CA LEU A 60 0.98 6.33 0.37
C LEU A 60 -0.40 6.88 0.03
N VAL A 61 -0.52 7.66 -1.05
CA VAL A 61 -1.82 8.17 -1.52
C VAL A 61 -2.78 7.03 -1.84
N SER A 62 -2.30 5.97 -2.51
CA SER A 62 -3.12 4.79 -2.80
C SER A 62 -3.56 4.08 -1.52
N LEU A 63 -2.65 3.92 -0.55
CA LEU A 63 -2.98 3.31 0.74
C LEU A 63 -4.04 4.12 1.49
N LEU A 64 -3.87 5.44 1.59
CA LEU A 64 -4.83 6.33 2.26
C LEU A 64 -6.19 6.32 1.59
N PHE A 65 -6.22 6.35 0.26
CA PHE A 65 -7.45 6.22 -0.52
C PHE A 65 -8.20 4.93 -0.18
N TRP A 66 -7.50 3.79 -0.18
CA TRP A 66 -8.13 2.50 0.12
C TRP A 66 -8.48 2.34 1.60
N CYS A 67 -7.70 2.88 2.52
CA CYS A 67 -8.04 2.94 3.93
C CYS A 67 -9.34 3.72 4.15
N LYS A 68 -9.48 4.91 3.54
CA LYS A 68 -10.71 5.71 3.60
C LYS A 68 -11.90 5.01 2.94
N GLN A 69 -11.70 4.38 1.79
CA GLN A 69 -12.77 3.68 1.07
C GLN A 69 -13.27 2.43 1.81
N LEU A 70 -12.40 1.76 2.57
CA LEU A 70 -12.74 0.57 3.35
C LEU A 70 -13.17 0.88 4.79
N CYS A 71 -12.89 2.09 5.28
CA CYS A 71 -13.19 2.57 6.63
C CYS A 71 -13.72 4.01 6.55
N ILE A 72 -15.02 4.14 6.28
CA ILE A 72 -15.76 5.35 6.64
C ILE A 72 -16.15 5.15 8.10
N ASP A 73 -15.31 5.56 9.06
CA ASP A 73 -15.71 5.64 10.48
C ASP A 73 -14.96 6.72 11.29
N ASP A 74 -13.67 7.04 11.06
CA ASP A 74 -12.98 8.17 11.75
C ASP A 74 -11.62 8.58 11.14
N GLU A 75 -11.28 9.87 11.10
CA GLU A 75 -9.99 10.40 10.58
C GLU A 75 -8.81 10.13 11.54
N ASP A 76 -9.06 10.08 12.85
CA ASP A 76 -8.03 9.91 13.88
C ASP A 76 -7.29 8.57 13.77
N GLN A 77 -7.99 7.51 13.37
CA GLN A 77 -7.40 6.19 13.21
C GLN A 77 -6.40 6.13 12.03
N ILE A 78 -6.58 6.98 11.01
CA ILE A 78 -5.64 7.07 9.87
C ILE A 78 -4.32 7.67 10.33
N ILE A 79 -4.37 8.68 11.19
CA ILE A 79 -3.17 9.33 11.75
C ILE A 79 -2.41 8.33 12.63
N GLU A 80 -3.11 7.56 13.47
CA GLU A 80 -2.50 6.49 14.27
C GLU A 80 -1.81 5.44 13.40
N LEU A 81 -2.41 5.05 12.26
CA LEU A 81 -1.79 4.13 11.32
C LEU A 81 -0.48 4.69 10.77
N ILE A 82 -0.49 5.92 10.28
CA ILE A 82 0.71 6.57 9.73
C ILE A 82 1.81 6.67 10.79
N GLY A 83 1.45 7.02 12.03
CA GLY A 83 2.39 7.08 13.16
C GLY A 83 2.95 5.70 13.60
N SER A 84 2.32 4.60 13.18
CA SER A 84 2.74 3.24 13.49
C SER A 84 3.58 2.55 12.40
N LEU A 85 3.80 3.22 11.26
CA LEU A 85 4.64 2.77 10.14
C LEU A 85 6.10 3.18 10.35
#